data_AF-M4C2G6-F1
#
_entry.id   AF-M4C2G6-F1
#
_cell.length_a   1.000
_cell.length_b   1.000
_cell.length_c   1.000
_cell.angle_alpha   90.00
_cell.angle_beta   90.00
_cell.angle_gamma   90.00
#
_symmetry.space_group_name_H-M   'P 1'
#
loop_
_entity.id
_entity.type
_entity.pdbx_description
1 polymer ?
#
loop_
_entity_poly.entity_id
_entity_poly.type
_entity_poly.pdbx_seq_one_letter_code
_entity_poly.pdbx_strand_id
1 'polypeptide(L)'
;MPWNAHKNPAGTIRAPAIAAALRLKQQQQKRTQVEDTITWKRSLHVVEVGDLPLSRKDLATLRHCALLHPDDFPTEAAATGADGAAFVYPRSHAQFVLAVCSHEAVPVGSIALSQPQAINLELCKFQTEMWTLFTERVPVIKVVAIEICPMEEETDEEEDSPTAARIVTDAKEFATAFVTYT
;
A
#
# COMPACT_ATOMS: atom_id res chain seq x y z
N MET A 1 24.39 18.45 -24.24
CA MET A 1 24.81 17.61 -23.10
C MET A 1 23.59 17.34 -22.23
N PRO A 2 23.28 16.07 -21.89
CA PRO A 2 22.04 15.71 -21.22
C PRO A 2 22.10 16.00 -19.71
N TRP A 3 20.93 16.29 -19.14
CA TRP A 3 20.74 16.75 -17.77
C TRP A 3 20.68 15.56 -16.80
N ASN A 4 21.54 15.54 -15.77
CA ASN A 4 21.61 14.46 -14.76
C ASN A 4 20.72 14.77 -13.55
N ALA A 5 19.77 13.87 -13.26
CA ALA A 5 18.81 13.96 -12.16
C ALA A 5 19.28 13.29 -10.86
N HIS A 6 20.58 13.36 -10.53
CA HIS A 6 21.12 12.47 -9.49
C HIS A 6 21.19 13.05 -8.07
N LYS A 7 20.90 14.34 -7.83
CA LYS A 7 20.98 14.91 -6.47
C LYS A 7 19.98 16.05 -6.22
N ASN A 8 18.72 15.72 -5.99
CA ASN A 8 17.81 16.61 -5.26
C ASN A 8 17.04 15.82 -4.17
N PRO A 9 17.27 16.09 -2.87
CA PRO A 9 16.55 15.44 -1.76
C PRO A 9 15.12 15.98 -1.55
N ALA A 10 14.69 17.03 -2.24
CA ALA A 10 13.29 17.41 -2.35
C ALA A 10 13.11 18.26 -3.61
N GLY A 11 12.72 17.66 -4.73
CA GLY A 11 12.20 18.45 -5.84
C GLY A 11 12.13 17.73 -7.17
N THR A 12 10.91 17.37 -7.51
CA THR A 12 10.27 17.91 -8.71
C THR A 12 8.88 18.35 -8.28
N ILE A 13 8.50 19.62 -8.50
CA ILE A 13 7.10 19.99 -8.58
C ILE A 13 6.58 19.27 -9.83
N ARG A 14 6.19 18.01 -9.65
CA ARG A 14 5.25 17.39 -10.57
C ARG A 14 3.99 18.23 -10.37
N ALA A 15 3.27 18.54 -11.43
CA ALA A 15 1.96 19.17 -11.33
C ALA A 15 0.85 18.10 -11.36
N PRO A 16 0.76 17.13 -10.42
CA PRO A 16 -0.46 16.35 -10.27
C PRO A 16 -1.58 17.22 -9.70
N ALA A 17 -1.30 18.37 -9.08
CA ALA A 17 -2.33 19.25 -8.53
C ALA A 17 -3.33 19.74 -9.59
N ILE A 18 -2.89 20.13 -10.79
CA ILE A 18 -3.80 20.63 -11.84
C ILE A 18 -4.55 19.47 -12.52
N ALA A 19 -3.87 18.36 -12.81
CA ALA A 19 -4.51 17.18 -13.40
C ALA A 19 -5.47 16.48 -12.42
N ALA A 20 -5.12 16.43 -11.12
CA ALA A 20 -5.98 15.94 -10.05
C ALA A 20 -7.12 16.91 -9.75
N ALA A 21 -6.91 18.23 -9.80
CA ALA A 21 -7.98 19.22 -9.68
C ALA A 21 -8.96 19.16 -10.86
N LEU A 22 -8.46 18.94 -12.09
CA LEU A 22 -9.31 18.73 -13.27
C LEU A 22 -10.08 17.41 -13.20
N ARG A 23 -9.46 16.32 -12.71
CA ARG A 23 -10.16 15.06 -12.40
C ARG A 23 -11.19 15.24 -11.28
N LEU A 24 -10.87 15.96 -10.21
CA LEU A 24 -11.83 16.29 -9.14
C LEU A 24 -13.03 17.05 -9.68
N LYS A 25 -12.81 18.04 -10.56
CA LYS A 25 -13.88 18.84 -11.16
C LYS A 25 -14.77 17.99 -12.09
N GLN A 26 -14.17 17.08 -12.86
CA GLN A 26 -14.90 16.12 -13.69
C GLN A 26 -15.63 15.04 -12.88
N GLN A 27 -15.04 14.57 -11.78
CA GLN A 27 -15.67 13.61 -10.87
C GLN A 27 -16.81 14.27 -10.08
N GLN A 28 -16.66 15.51 -9.61
CA GLN A 28 -17.73 16.27 -8.94
C GLN A 28 -18.91 16.54 -9.89
N GLN A 29 -18.66 16.80 -11.18
CA GLN A 29 -19.72 16.93 -12.19
C GLN A 29 -20.41 15.61 -12.54
N LYS A 30 -19.74 14.46 -12.36
CA LYS A 30 -20.35 13.13 -12.51
C LYS A 30 -21.01 12.61 -11.22
N ARG A 31 -20.68 13.16 -10.06
CA ARG A 31 -21.17 12.69 -8.74
C ARG A 31 -22.59 13.14 -8.40
N THR A 32 -23.19 14.03 -9.19
CA THR A 32 -24.54 14.57 -8.92
C THR A 32 -25.70 13.63 -9.27
N GLN A 33 -25.44 12.37 -9.66
CA GLN A 33 -26.50 11.43 -10.08
C GLN A 33 -26.40 10.00 -9.52
N VAL A 34 -25.40 9.66 -8.71
CA VAL A 34 -25.24 8.30 -8.16
C VAL A 34 -24.86 8.38 -6.68
N GLU A 35 -25.79 8.90 -5.88
CA GLU A 35 -25.77 8.71 -4.43
C GLU A 35 -26.77 7.61 -4.06
N ASP A 36 -26.45 6.85 -3.01
CA ASP A 36 -27.17 5.71 -2.43
C ASP A 36 -26.93 4.32 -3.03
N THR A 37 -25.66 3.98 -3.23
CA THR A 37 -25.22 2.58 -3.11
C THR A 37 -24.12 2.53 -2.05
N ILE A 38 -24.34 1.74 -0.99
CA ILE A 38 -23.51 1.64 0.21
C ILE A 38 -22.04 1.46 -0.21
N THR A 39 -21.28 2.55 -0.22
CA THR A 39 -19.85 2.50 -0.47
C THR A 39 -19.23 2.51 0.91
N TRP A 40 -18.70 1.36 1.36
CA TRP A 40 -18.03 1.29 2.66
C TRP A 40 -17.01 2.43 2.77
N LYS A 41 -17.14 3.21 3.84
CA LYS A 41 -16.27 4.33 4.18
C LYS A 41 -16.09 4.37 5.68
N ARG A 42 -14.85 4.46 6.15
CA ARG A 42 -14.57 4.41 7.58
C ARG A 42 -13.39 5.28 7.97
N SER A 43 -13.58 6.03 9.05
CA SER A 43 -12.55 6.91 9.61
C SER A 43 -11.72 6.04 10.51
N LEU A 44 -10.48 5.78 10.12
CA LEU A 44 -9.60 4.86 10.82
C LEU A 44 -8.31 5.56 11.18
N HIS A 45 -7.80 5.30 12.38
CA HIS A 45 -6.49 5.76 12.79
C HIS A 45 -5.42 4.72 12.45
N VAL A 46 -4.25 5.21 12.05
CA VAL A 46 -3.13 4.36 11.64
C VAL A 46 -2.42 3.81 12.87
N VAL A 47 -2.24 2.50 12.91
CA VAL A 47 -1.33 1.80 13.84
C VAL A 47 -0.26 1.07 13.04
N GLU A 48 0.88 0.82 13.66
CA GLU A 48 1.97 0.11 13.00
C GLU A 48 1.82 -1.40 13.23
N VAL A 49 1.97 -2.20 12.18
CA VAL A 49 1.88 -3.67 12.28
C VAL A 49 2.90 -4.23 13.28
N GLY A 50 4.06 -3.59 13.42
CA GLY A 50 5.11 -3.98 14.38
C GLY A 50 4.72 -3.84 15.86
N ASP A 51 3.70 -3.03 16.18
CA ASP A 51 3.21 -2.89 17.56
C ASP A 51 2.18 -3.97 17.95
N LEU A 52 1.65 -4.70 16.97
CA LEU A 52 0.57 -5.65 17.20
C LEU A 52 1.12 -7.01 17.67
N PRO A 53 0.41 -7.71 18.56
CA PRO A 53 0.81 -9.04 19.04
C PRO A 53 0.52 -10.13 18.00
N LEU A 54 1.13 -10.04 16.82
CA LEU A 54 0.96 -10.99 15.72
C LEU A 54 1.93 -12.16 15.82
N SER A 55 1.46 -13.37 15.51
CA SER A 55 2.37 -14.51 15.41
C SER A 55 3.23 -14.40 14.14
N ARG A 56 4.41 -15.05 14.14
CA ARG A 56 5.26 -15.12 12.92
C ARG A 56 4.53 -15.74 11.73
N LYS A 57 3.59 -16.65 11.99
CA LYS A 57 2.78 -17.29 10.95
C LYS A 57 1.80 -16.30 10.32
N ASP A 58 1.18 -15.44 11.12
CA ASP A 58 0.24 -14.42 10.64
C ASP A 58 0.98 -13.36 9.82
N LEU A 59 2.16 -12.93 10.28
CA LEU A 59 3.03 -12.01 9.53
C LEU A 59 3.47 -12.58 8.18
N ALA A 60 3.73 -13.89 8.09
CA ALA A 60 4.08 -14.53 6.83
C ALA A 60 2.88 -14.64 5.88
N THR A 61 1.68 -14.88 6.40
CA THR A 61 0.46 -15.08 5.61
C THR A 61 -0.14 -13.75 5.13
N LEU A 62 0.03 -12.68 5.91
CA LEU A 62 -0.60 -11.37 5.67
C LEU A 62 0.40 -10.30 5.22
N ARG A 63 1.59 -10.73 4.76
CA ARG A 63 2.78 -9.88 4.56
C ARG A 63 2.57 -8.67 3.63
N HIS A 64 1.58 -8.73 2.75
CA HIS A 64 1.28 -7.69 1.76
C HIS A 64 -0.06 -6.97 1.99
N CYS A 65 -0.79 -7.35 3.04
CA CYS A 65 -2.08 -6.77 3.37
C CYS A 65 -1.94 -5.79 4.54
N ALA A 66 -2.68 -4.69 4.48
CA ALA A 66 -3.01 -3.93 5.67
C ALA A 66 -4.05 -4.71 6.50
N LEU A 67 -4.14 -4.47 7.80
CA LEU A 67 -5.05 -5.22 8.67
C LEU A 67 -6.13 -4.31 9.25
N LEU A 68 -7.34 -4.86 9.37
CA LEU A 68 -8.50 -4.21 10.00
C LEU A 68 -9.10 -5.13 11.05
N HIS A 69 -9.71 -4.56 12.08
CA HIS A 69 -10.55 -5.35 12.97
C HIS A 69 -11.76 -5.91 12.19
N PRO A 70 -12.26 -7.13 12.50
CA PRO A 70 -13.42 -7.69 11.81
C PRO A 70 -14.68 -6.80 11.82
N ASP A 71 -14.94 -6.09 12.91
CA ASP A 71 -16.06 -5.12 13.01
C ASP A 71 -15.89 -3.90 12.10
N ASP A 72 -14.65 -3.60 11.71
CA ASP A 72 -14.33 -2.52 10.78
C ASP A 72 -14.29 -2.98 9.33
N PHE A 73 -14.16 -4.27 9.09
CA PHE A 73 -13.89 -4.86 7.79
C PHE A 73 -15.10 -4.75 6.83
N PRO A 74 -14.87 -4.48 5.52
CA PRO A 74 -15.94 -4.47 4.52
C PRO A 74 -16.37 -5.89 4.11
N THR A 75 -17.12 -6.58 4.99
CA THR A 75 -17.48 -8.01 4.85
C THR A 75 -18.28 -8.32 3.58
N GLU A 76 -19.13 -7.41 3.12
CA GLU A 76 -19.94 -7.59 1.92
C GLU A 76 -19.10 -7.60 0.62
N ALA A 77 -17.90 -7.01 0.65
CA ALA A 77 -17.02 -6.91 -0.51
C ALA A 77 -15.94 -8.02 -0.56
N ALA A 78 -15.55 -8.55 0.60
CA ALA A 78 -14.52 -9.59 0.72
C ALA A 78 -14.83 -10.88 -0.05
N ALA A 79 -16.12 -11.13 -0.35
CA ALA A 79 -16.56 -12.26 -1.19
C ALA A 79 -16.13 -12.15 -2.68
N THR A 80 -15.53 -11.04 -3.10
CA THR A 80 -15.09 -10.82 -4.50
C THR A 80 -13.58 -10.94 -4.72
N GLY A 81 -12.77 -10.99 -3.67
CA GLY A 81 -11.32 -11.22 -3.75
C GLY A 81 -10.98 -12.71 -3.68
N ALA A 82 -9.97 -13.15 -4.45
CA ALA A 82 -9.57 -14.57 -4.50
C ALA A 82 -9.07 -15.13 -3.15
N ASP A 83 -8.62 -14.25 -2.24
CA ASP A 83 -7.97 -14.62 -0.97
C ASP A 83 -8.68 -14.07 0.28
N GLY A 84 -9.94 -13.62 0.14
CA GLY A 84 -10.69 -13.00 1.25
C GLY A 84 -10.22 -11.59 1.64
N ALA A 85 -9.28 -11.02 0.89
CA ALA A 85 -8.87 -9.63 1.00
C ALA A 85 -9.87 -8.70 0.31
N ALA A 86 -10.09 -7.51 0.89
CA ALA A 86 -10.78 -6.41 0.23
C ALA A 86 -9.78 -5.33 -0.19
N PHE A 87 -10.16 -4.43 -1.09
CA PHE A 87 -9.29 -3.35 -1.52
C PHE A 87 -9.81 -2.00 -1.03
N VAL A 88 -8.95 -1.19 -0.45
CA VAL A 88 -9.31 0.14 0.08
C VAL A 88 -8.29 1.20 -0.33
N TYR A 89 -8.68 2.46 -0.27
CA TYR A 89 -7.78 3.58 -0.47
C TYR A 89 -8.06 4.71 0.54
N PRO A 90 -7.03 5.47 0.95
CA PRO A 90 -7.22 6.68 1.74
C PRO A 90 -7.52 7.87 0.82
N ARG A 91 -8.41 8.78 1.27
CA ARG A 91 -8.75 10.07 0.62
C ARG A 91 -9.31 10.00 -0.80
N SER A 92 -9.86 11.12 -1.29
CA SER A 92 -10.45 11.27 -2.62
C SER A 92 -9.45 11.28 -3.80
N HIS A 93 -8.14 11.27 -3.53
CA HIS A 93 -7.08 11.28 -4.53
C HIS A 93 -6.35 9.93 -4.56
N ALA A 94 -7.09 8.88 -4.92
CA ALA A 94 -6.61 7.51 -5.00
C ALA A 94 -5.46 7.37 -6.02
N GLN A 95 -4.22 7.51 -5.55
CA GLN A 95 -3.04 7.05 -6.28
C GLN A 95 -2.63 5.65 -5.84
N PHE A 96 -3.06 5.22 -4.64
CA PHE A 96 -2.68 3.98 -4.02
C PHE A 96 -3.90 3.22 -3.55
N VAL A 97 -3.94 1.93 -3.88
CA VAL A 97 -4.94 0.97 -3.42
C VAL A 97 -4.21 -0.09 -2.60
N LEU A 98 -4.77 -0.43 -1.44
CA LEU A 98 -4.23 -1.44 -0.54
C LEU A 98 -5.16 -2.64 -0.49
N ALA A 99 -4.58 -3.84 -0.49
CA ALA A 99 -5.26 -5.02 0.02
C ALA A 99 -5.38 -4.92 1.54
N VAL A 100 -6.56 -5.24 2.08
CA VAL A 100 -6.84 -5.34 3.52
C VAL A 100 -7.38 -6.71 3.87
N CYS A 101 -6.96 -7.23 5.02
CA CYS A 101 -7.48 -8.45 5.62
C CYS A 101 -8.02 -8.18 7.03
N SER A 102 -9.02 -8.96 7.45
CA SER A 102 -9.54 -8.91 8.82
C SER A 102 -8.61 -9.63 9.78
N HIS A 103 -8.30 -9.03 10.94
CA HIS A 103 -7.51 -9.64 12.00
C HIS A 103 -7.87 -9.08 13.39
N GLU A 104 -8.13 -9.96 14.35
CA GLU A 104 -8.58 -9.62 15.73
C GLU A 104 -7.58 -8.80 16.54
N ALA A 105 -6.27 -8.94 16.25
CA ALA A 105 -5.23 -8.18 16.95
C ALA A 105 -5.25 -6.67 16.66
N VAL A 106 -5.96 -6.23 15.62
CA VAL A 106 -6.07 -4.80 15.27
C VAL A 106 -7.13 -4.15 16.16
N PRO A 107 -6.86 -3.04 16.84
CA PRO A 107 -7.90 -2.38 17.65
C PRO A 107 -9.03 -1.83 16.77
N VAL A 108 -10.27 -1.88 17.28
CA VAL A 108 -11.44 -1.28 16.61
C VAL A 108 -11.20 0.20 16.32
N GLY A 109 -11.61 0.66 15.14
CA GLY A 109 -11.42 2.00 14.63
C GLY A 109 -10.02 2.25 14.07
N SER A 110 -9.22 1.21 13.85
CA SER A 110 -7.83 1.32 13.38
C SER A 110 -7.60 0.60 12.07
N ILE A 111 -6.53 1.01 11.38
CA ILE A 111 -5.91 0.25 10.31
C ILE A 111 -4.44 0.04 10.62
N ALA A 112 -4.00 -1.21 10.57
CA ALA A 112 -2.61 -1.55 10.77
C ALA A 112 -1.87 -1.53 9.43
N LEU A 113 -0.83 -0.70 9.34
CA LEU A 113 0.03 -0.58 8.17
C LEU A 113 1.45 -1.04 8.50
N SER A 114 2.09 -1.74 7.57
CA SER A 114 3.54 -1.92 7.63
C SER A 114 4.24 -0.59 7.37
N GLN A 115 5.47 -0.45 7.84
CA GLN A 115 6.25 0.77 7.62
C GLN A 115 6.35 1.17 6.12
N PRO A 116 6.60 0.25 5.17
CA PRO A 116 6.57 0.60 3.74
C PRO A 116 5.20 1.08 3.24
N GLN A 117 4.10 0.50 3.74
CA GLN A 117 2.75 0.94 3.37
C GLN A 117 2.48 2.36 3.90
N ALA A 118 2.83 2.63 5.15
CA ALA A 118 2.67 3.95 5.76
C ALA A 118 3.48 5.03 5.00
N ILE A 119 4.73 4.72 4.63
CA ILE A 119 5.60 5.60 3.84
C ILE A 119 4.99 5.87 2.46
N ASN A 120 4.57 4.84 1.73
CA ASN A 120 4.00 4.99 0.39
C ASN A 120 2.71 5.81 0.37
N LEU A 121 1.95 5.80 1.47
CA LEU A 121 0.72 6.56 1.62
C LEU A 121 0.94 7.93 2.25
N GLU A 122 2.17 8.25 2.65
CA GLU A 122 2.53 9.46 3.40
C GLU A 122 1.67 9.62 4.67
N LEU A 123 1.45 8.52 5.38
CA LEU A 123 0.67 8.48 6.62
C LEU A 123 1.59 8.26 7.83
N CYS A 124 1.33 8.99 8.90
CA CYS A 124 2.01 8.81 10.18
C CYS A 124 1.22 7.88 11.10
N LYS A 125 1.92 7.25 12.05
CA LYS A 125 1.29 6.58 13.19
C LYS A 125 0.34 7.54 13.92
N PHE A 126 -0.82 7.03 14.34
CA PHE A 126 -1.92 7.76 14.97
C PHE A 126 -2.66 8.77 14.08
N GLN A 127 -2.23 8.97 12.83
CA GLN A 127 -2.98 9.80 11.89
C GLN A 127 -4.33 9.14 11.61
N THR A 128 -5.40 9.93 11.68
CA THR A 128 -6.73 9.49 11.27
C THR A 128 -6.95 9.88 9.82
N GLU A 129 -7.46 8.94 9.02
CA GLU A 129 -7.75 9.18 7.61
C GLU A 129 -9.06 8.52 7.20
N MET A 130 -9.67 9.06 6.14
CA MET A 130 -10.90 8.49 5.58
C MET A 130 -10.58 7.42 4.54
N TRP A 131 -10.96 6.18 4.84
CA TRP A 131 -10.79 5.03 3.96
C TRP A 131 -12.06 4.72 3.22
N THR A 132 -11.94 4.37 1.94
CA THR A 132 -13.08 4.00 1.10
C THR A 132 -12.79 2.67 0.41
N LEU A 133 -13.83 1.86 0.23
CA LEU A 133 -13.75 0.62 -0.53
C LEU A 133 -13.48 0.92 -2.00
N PHE A 134 -12.49 0.23 -2.56
CA PHE A 134 -12.15 0.28 -3.96
C PHE A 134 -12.99 -0.74 -4.73
N THR A 135 -13.88 -0.25 -5.59
CA THR A 135 -14.81 -1.08 -6.39
C THR A 135 -14.58 -0.94 -7.90
N GLU A 136 -13.56 -0.19 -8.31
CA GLU A 136 -13.28 0.02 -9.74
C GLU A 136 -12.72 -1.24 -10.38
N ARG A 137 -13.11 -1.47 -11.64
CA ARG A 137 -12.65 -2.64 -12.39
C ARG A 137 -11.24 -2.42 -12.91
N VAL A 138 -10.29 -3.18 -12.38
CA VAL A 138 -8.88 -3.14 -12.81
C VAL A 138 -8.64 -4.22 -13.88
N PRO A 139 -7.99 -3.90 -15.01
CA PRO A 139 -7.63 -4.91 -15.99
C PRO A 139 -6.56 -5.85 -15.43
N VAL A 140 -6.56 -7.10 -15.90
CA VAL A 140 -5.53 -8.07 -15.55
C VAL A 140 -4.15 -7.58 -16.02
N ILE A 141 -3.20 -7.55 -15.11
CA ILE A 141 -1.81 -7.16 -15.40
C ILE A 141 -1.17 -8.27 -16.25
N LYS A 142 -0.71 -7.92 -17.45
CA LYS A 142 -0.01 -8.86 -18.34
C LYS A 142 1.51 -8.86 -18.15
N VAL A 143 2.07 -7.69 -17.84
CA VAL A 143 3.50 -7.47 -17.67
C VAL A 143 3.68 -6.42 -16.57
N VAL A 144 4.64 -6.66 -15.68
CA VAL A 144 5.09 -5.70 -14.67
C VAL A 144 6.60 -5.57 -14.77
N ALA A 145 7.10 -4.35 -14.68
CA ALA A 145 8.53 -4.07 -14.54
C ALA A 145 8.78 -3.66 -13.09
N ILE A 146 9.71 -4.34 -12.42
CA ILE A 146 10.03 -4.14 -11.01
C ILE A 146 11.49 -3.75 -10.93
N GLU A 147 11.76 -2.62 -10.29
CA GLU A 147 13.10 -2.24 -9.88
C GLU A 147 13.38 -2.86 -8.51
N ILE A 148 14.53 -3.53 -8.38
CA ILE A 148 14.92 -4.21 -7.15
C ILE A 148 16.22 -3.56 -6.68
N CYS A 149 16.17 -2.98 -5.49
CA CYS A 149 17.34 -2.48 -4.79
C CYS A 149 17.53 -3.33 -3.53
N PRO A 150 18.72 -3.90 -3.30
CA PRO A 150 19.03 -4.57 -2.05
C PRO A 150 18.83 -3.60 -0.88
N MET A 151 18.20 -4.04 0.21
CA MET A 151 18.21 -3.27 1.45
C MET A 151 19.57 -3.47 2.10
N GLU A 152 20.25 -2.37 2.43
CA GLU A 152 21.46 -2.42 3.25
C GLU A 152 21.04 -2.86 4.66
N GLU A 153 21.63 -3.94 5.18
CA GLU A 153 21.47 -4.27 6.59
C GLU A 153 22.29 -3.25 7.37
N GLU A 154 21.65 -2.51 8.29
CA GLU A 154 22.35 -1.72 9.29
C GLU A 154 23.06 -2.69 10.25
N THR A 155 24.22 -3.19 9.84
CA THR A 155 25.15 -3.83 10.76
C THR A 155 25.84 -2.73 11.56
N ASP A 156 25.52 -2.63 12.85
CA ASP A 156 26.20 -1.80 13.87
C ASP A 156 27.69 -2.18 14.09
N GLU A 157 28.32 -2.86 13.14
CA GLU A 157 29.71 -3.26 13.20
C GLU A 157 30.53 -2.34 12.29
N GLU A 158 31.20 -1.37 12.92
CA GLU A 158 32.35 -0.66 12.38
C GLU A 158 33.47 -1.66 12.03
N GLU A 159 33.34 -2.40 10.94
CA GLU A 159 34.48 -3.13 10.37
C GLU A 159 34.58 -2.90 8.86
N ASP A 160 35.70 -2.26 8.49
CA ASP A 160 36.23 -2.16 7.13
C ASP A 160 36.19 -3.52 6.41
N SER A 161 35.17 -3.75 5.59
CA SER A 161 35.12 -4.85 4.63
C SER A 161 34.65 -4.34 3.26
N PRO A 162 35.56 -4.03 2.32
CA PRO A 162 35.23 -3.54 1.00
C PRO A 162 34.95 -4.73 0.07
N THR A 163 33.87 -5.46 0.31
CA THR A 163 33.26 -6.28 -0.72
C THR A 163 31.78 -6.36 -0.45
N ALA A 164 31.02 -5.37 -0.96
CA ALA A 164 29.61 -5.57 -1.21
C ALA A 164 29.51 -6.88 -2.02
N ALA A 165 29.02 -7.94 -1.39
CA ALA A 165 28.92 -9.24 -2.04
C ALA A 165 28.19 -9.04 -3.36
N ARG A 166 28.74 -9.57 -4.46
CA ARG A 166 28.10 -9.44 -5.77
C ARG A 166 26.75 -10.14 -5.70
N ILE A 167 25.68 -9.36 -5.61
CA ILE A 167 24.31 -9.88 -5.65
C ILE A 167 24.05 -10.33 -7.09
N VAL A 168 23.97 -11.64 -7.28
CA VAL A 168 23.57 -12.24 -8.55
C VAL A 168 22.12 -12.68 -8.39
N THR A 169 21.21 -11.97 -9.05
CA THR A 169 19.78 -12.30 -9.06
C THR A 169 19.44 -12.98 -10.38
N ASP A 170 18.95 -14.22 -10.34
CA ASP A 170 18.31 -14.84 -11.51
C ASP A 170 16.90 -14.26 -11.67
N ALA A 171 16.66 -13.59 -12.79
CA ALA A 171 15.39 -12.90 -13.04
C ALA A 171 14.20 -13.87 -13.15
N LYS A 172 14.42 -15.10 -13.62
CA LYS A 172 13.36 -16.11 -13.77
C LYS A 172 13.00 -16.72 -12.42
N GLU A 173 14.00 -17.04 -11.60
CA GLU A 173 13.79 -17.50 -10.23
C GLU A 173 13.10 -16.41 -9.40
N PHE A 174 13.55 -15.15 -9.52
CA PHE A 174 12.89 -14.02 -8.87
C PHE A 174 11.43 -13.90 -9.31
N ALA A 175 11.14 -13.91 -10.61
CA ALA A 175 9.76 -13.81 -11.10
C ALA A 175 8.87 -14.97 -10.60
N THR A 176 9.42 -16.19 -10.52
CA THR A 176 8.70 -17.36 -10.01
C THR A 176 8.41 -17.23 -8.52
N ALA A 177 9.41 -16.78 -7.74
CA ALA A 177 9.25 -16.52 -6.32
C ALA A 177 8.26 -15.38 -6.07
N PHE A 178 8.34 -14.29 -6.82
CA PHE A 178 7.43 -13.15 -6.74
C PHE A 178 5.98 -13.63 -6.90
N VAL A 179 5.65 -14.33 -7.99
CA VAL A 179 4.28 -14.84 -8.21
C VAL A 179 3.80 -15.80 -7.11
N THR A 180 4.71 -16.48 -6.41
CA THR A 180 4.36 -17.42 -5.34
C THR A 180 4.13 -16.72 -4.00
N TYR A 181 4.85 -15.63 -3.73
CA TYR A 181 4.91 -15.00 -2.41
C TYR A 181 4.22 -13.61 -2.35
N THR A 182 3.79 -13.05 -3.49
CA THR A 182 2.99 -11.81 -3.60
C THR A 182 1.73 -12.06 -4.39
#